data_AF-A0A183B3G0-F1
#
_entry.id   AF-A0A183B3G0-F1
#
_cell.length_a   1.000
_cell.length_b   1.000
_cell.length_c   1.000
_cell.angle_alpha   90.00
_cell.angle_beta   90.00
_cell.angle_gamma   90.00
#
_symmetry.space_group_name_H-M   'P 1'
#
loop_
_entity.id
_entity.type
_entity.pdbx_description
1 polymer ?
#
loop_
_entity_poly.entity_id
_entity_poly.type
_entity_poly.pdbx_seq_one_letter_code
_entity_poly.pdbx_strand_id
1 'polypeptide(L)'
;MVDTMYYKSKSYAEDLTEGKFSFPIVQAIRNSPQDSQVMSIVSQHTTDIALKRYCIQHMAELGALDRTVEALAELESRCHDLIREYNGNKHLSEFVHGLARLYRTPDNQLRRHTPEEFEHHPSPKHAHANTNPCDRSRKPCMNSTTTTSNSHS
;
A
#
# COMPACT_ATOMS: atom_id res chain seq x y z
N MET A 1 -32.46 -18.90 8.28
CA MET A 1 -31.69 -17.92 9.07
C MET A 1 -30.23 -18.32 8.89
N VAL A 2 -29.58 -17.80 7.84
CA VAL A 2 -28.18 -18.14 7.54
C VAL A 2 -27.37 -17.04 8.18
N ASP A 3 -26.63 -17.38 9.23
CA ASP A 3 -25.93 -16.43 10.09
C ASP A 3 -25.06 -15.48 9.27
N THR A 4 -25.47 -14.21 9.24
CA THR A 4 -24.68 -13.08 8.75
C THR A 4 -23.33 -12.96 9.48
N MET A 5 -23.17 -13.66 10.61
CA MET A 5 -21.92 -13.80 11.36
C MET A 5 -20.88 -14.75 10.72
N TYR A 6 -21.28 -15.60 9.78
CA TYR A 6 -20.35 -16.45 9.02
C TYR A 6 -19.64 -15.68 7.89
N TYR A 7 -20.11 -14.48 7.57
CA TYR A 7 -19.44 -13.54 6.67
C TYR A 7 -18.40 -12.75 7.47
N LYS A 8 -17.36 -13.46 7.90
CA LYS A 8 -16.19 -12.91 8.58
C LYS A 8 -15.75 -11.68 7.76
N SER A 9 -15.86 -10.50 8.35
CA SER A 9 -15.37 -9.25 7.80
C SER A 9 -13.90 -9.45 7.43
N LYS A 10 -13.62 -9.63 6.13
CA LYS A 10 -12.24 -9.84 5.66
C LYS A 10 -11.44 -8.63 6.09
N SER A 11 -10.48 -8.85 6.99
CA SER A 11 -9.65 -7.76 7.49
C SER A 11 -8.81 -7.21 6.34
N TYR A 12 -8.56 -5.90 6.34
CA TYR A 12 -7.79 -5.25 5.28
C TYR A 12 -6.43 -5.93 5.10
N ALA A 13 -6.16 -6.40 3.87
CA ALA A 13 -4.94 -7.11 3.48
C ALA A 13 -4.54 -8.23 4.46
N GLU A 14 -5.49 -9.12 4.79
CA GLU A 14 -5.30 -10.23 5.74
C GLU A 14 -4.08 -11.11 5.43
N ASP A 15 -3.76 -11.34 4.15
CA ASP A 15 -2.58 -12.10 3.73
C ASP A 15 -1.27 -11.53 4.31
N LEU A 16 -1.17 -10.19 4.47
CA LEU A 16 0.00 -9.55 5.07
C LEU A 16 0.05 -9.74 6.59
N THR A 17 -1.10 -9.83 7.27
CA THR A 17 -1.15 -10.16 8.70
C THR A 17 -0.73 -11.62 8.92
N GLU A 18 -1.21 -12.52 8.07
CA GLU A 18 -0.95 -13.95 8.20
C GLU A 18 0.42 -14.36 7.66
N GLY A 19 1.13 -13.47 6.95
CA GLY A 19 2.42 -13.76 6.32
C GLY A 19 2.29 -14.72 5.13
N LYS A 20 1.15 -14.69 4.44
CA LYS A 20 0.86 -15.60 3.32
C LYS A 20 1.60 -15.18 2.06
N PHE A 21 2.17 -16.16 1.37
CA PHE A 21 2.75 -16.00 0.04
C PHE A 21 1.67 -16.18 -1.04
N SER A 22 0.70 -15.27 -1.08
CA SER A 22 -0.33 -15.27 -2.12
C SER A 22 0.26 -14.90 -3.48
N PHE A 23 -0.46 -15.22 -4.57
CA PHE A 23 0.03 -15.04 -5.94
C PHE A 23 0.66 -13.65 -6.21
N PRO A 24 -0.02 -12.51 -5.91
CA PRO A 24 0.58 -11.20 -6.14
C PRO A 24 1.84 -10.93 -5.30
N ILE A 25 1.91 -11.43 -4.07
CA ILE A 25 3.09 -11.29 -3.19
C ILE A 25 4.27 -12.05 -3.78
N VAL A 26 4.04 -13.30 -4.19
CA VAL A 26 5.07 -14.12 -4.85
C VAL A 26 5.54 -13.47 -6.14
N GLN A 27 4.60 -12.92 -6.91
CA GLN A 27 4.90 -12.23 -8.16
C GLN A 27 5.76 -10.98 -7.93
N ALA A 28 5.54 -10.23 -6.85
CA ALA A 28 6.37 -9.08 -6.49
C ALA A 28 7.79 -9.53 -6.10
N ILE A 29 7.93 -10.52 -5.22
CA ILE A 29 9.23 -10.99 -4.71
C ILE A 29 10.07 -11.62 -5.83
N ARG A 30 9.48 -12.44 -6.70
CA ARG A 30 10.22 -13.17 -7.75
C ARG A 30 10.71 -12.27 -8.87
N ASN A 31 9.95 -11.25 -9.23
CA ASN A 31 10.32 -10.36 -10.33
C ASN A 31 11.29 -9.25 -9.92
N SER A 32 11.44 -9.02 -8.61
CA SER A 32 12.35 -8.01 -8.06
C SER A 32 13.20 -8.61 -6.94
N PRO A 33 14.13 -9.55 -7.25
CA PRO A 33 14.92 -10.25 -6.22
C PRO A 33 15.87 -9.34 -5.44
N GLN A 34 16.18 -8.15 -5.96
CA GLN A 34 16.98 -7.13 -5.26
C GLN A 34 16.15 -6.27 -4.29
N ASP A 35 14.82 -6.39 -4.35
CA ASP A 35 13.89 -5.66 -3.51
C ASP A 35 13.38 -6.58 -2.39
N SER A 36 13.92 -6.37 -1.20
CA SER A 36 13.52 -7.14 -0.01
C SER A 36 12.32 -6.54 0.72
N GLN A 37 11.75 -5.40 0.30
CA GLN A 37 10.77 -4.66 1.09
C GLN A 37 9.47 -5.46 1.27
N VAL A 38 8.94 -6.04 0.19
CA VAL A 38 7.73 -6.88 0.26
C VAL A 38 7.96 -8.08 1.18
N MET A 39 9.11 -8.76 1.02
CA MET A 39 9.47 -9.91 1.85
C MET A 39 9.61 -9.53 3.33
N SER A 40 10.29 -8.42 3.62
CA SER A 40 10.45 -7.91 4.98
C SER A 40 9.12 -7.57 5.62
N ILE A 41 8.18 -6.94 4.89
CA ILE A 41 6.85 -6.60 5.43
C ILE A 41 6.02 -7.85 5.69
N VAL A 42 5.99 -8.81 4.75
CA VAL A 42 5.25 -10.08 4.92
C VAL A 42 5.78 -10.86 6.13
N SER A 43 7.10 -10.89 6.34
CA SER A 43 7.72 -11.57 7.47
C SER A 43 7.42 -10.96 8.85
N GLN A 44 6.96 -9.71 8.88
CA GLN A 44 6.60 -9.02 10.13
C GLN A 44 5.19 -9.36 10.63
N HIS A 45 4.34 -10.03 9.83
CA HIS A 45 2.95 -10.34 10.21
C HIS A 45 2.18 -9.09 10.70
N THR A 46 2.41 -7.95 10.04
CA THR A 46 1.98 -6.65 10.55
C THR A 46 0.47 -6.47 10.59
N THR A 47 -0.04 -5.81 11.63
CA THR A 47 -1.43 -5.35 11.72
C THR A 47 -1.58 -3.88 11.35
N ASP A 48 -0.46 -3.15 11.15
CA ASP A 48 -0.47 -1.72 10.81
C ASP A 48 -1.01 -1.50 9.39
N ILE A 49 -2.11 -0.76 9.30
CA ILE A 49 -2.78 -0.42 8.05
C ILE A 49 -1.88 0.44 7.15
N ALA A 50 -1.08 1.34 7.71
CA ALA A 50 -0.18 2.18 6.93
C ALA A 50 0.89 1.33 6.23
N LEU A 51 1.50 0.39 6.97
CA LEU A 51 2.50 -0.52 6.40
C LEU A 51 1.90 -1.48 5.37
N LYS A 52 0.66 -1.96 5.59
CA LYS A 52 -0.08 -2.77 4.61
C LYS A 52 -0.36 -2.02 3.32
N ARG A 53 -0.79 -0.76 3.43
CA ARG A 53 -1.02 0.12 2.26
C ARG A 53 0.27 0.35 1.49
N TYR A 54 1.35 0.69 2.18
CA TYR A 54 2.66 0.87 1.57
C TYR A 54 3.10 -0.39 0.82
N CYS A 55 2.95 -1.57 1.42
CA CYS A 55 3.26 -2.84 0.76
C CYS A 55 2.44 -3.05 -0.53
N ILE A 56 1.14 -2.76 -0.49
CA ILE A 56 0.26 -2.88 -1.67
C ILE A 56 0.66 -1.89 -2.76
N GLN A 57 0.92 -0.63 -2.41
CA GLN A 57 1.40 0.38 -3.36
C GLN A 57 2.71 -0.08 -4.02
N HIS A 58 3.66 -0.53 -3.20
CA HIS A 58 4.95 -1.03 -3.69
C HIS A 58 4.78 -2.24 -4.62
N MET A 59 3.89 -3.18 -4.29
CA MET A 59 3.55 -4.29 -5.19
C MET A 59 2.93 -3.82 -6.52
N ALA A 60 2.16 -2.73 -6.51
CA ALA A 60 1.62 -2.13 -7.73
C ALA A 60 2.73 -1.48 -8.58
N GLU A 61 3.66 -0.76 -7.95
CA GLU A 61 4.85 -0.18 -8.61
C GLU A 61 5.74 -1.25 -9.26
N LEU A 62 5.90 -2.40 -8.61
CA LEU A 62 6.61 -3.56 -9.15
C LEU A 62 5.85 -4.29 -10.29
N GLY A 63 4.61 -3.85 -10.59
CA GLY A 63 3.73 -4.44 -11.60
C GLY A 63 3.18 -5.82 -11.21
N ALA A 64 3.22 -6.19 -9.93
CA ALA A 64 2.79 -7.52 -9.50
C ALA A 64 1.26 -7.71 -9.61
N LEU A 65 0.49 -6.66 -9.34
CA LEU A 65 -0.97 -6.67 -9.46
C LEU A 65 -1.40 -6.80 -10.92
N ASP A 66 -0.79 -6.03 -11.81
CA ASP A 66 -1.04 -6.10 -13.26
C ASP A 66 -0.75 -7.48 -13.83
N ARG A 67 0.41 -8.07 -13.49
CA ARG A 67 0.75 -9.44 -13.91
C ARG A 67 -0.23 -10.48 -13.34
N THR A 68 -0.82 -10.22 -12.18
CA THR A 68 -1.86 -11.09 -11.61
C THR A 68 -3.13 -11.02 -12.45
N VAL A 69 -3.54 -9.83 -12.89
CA VAL A 69 -4.68 -9.66 -13.81
C VAL A 69 -4.42 -10.35 -15.15
N GLU A 70 -3.20 -10.22 -15.70
CA GLU A 70 -2.80 -10.89 -16.93
C GLU A 70 -2.85 -12.42 -16.79
N ALA A 71 -2.36 -12.98 -15.69
CA ALA A 71 -2.45 -14.41 -15.41
C ALA A 71 -3.90 -14.90 -15.29
N LEU A 72 -4.79 -14.11 -14.67
CA LEU A 72 -6.21 -14.43 -14.59
C LEU A 72 -6.87 -14.45 -15.97
N ALA A 73 -6.54 -13.49 -16.84
CA ALA A 73 -7.04 -13.43 -18.21
C ALA A 73 -6.56 -14.61 -19.07
N GLU A 74 -5.32 -15.06 -18.87
CA GLU A 74 -4.79 -16.26 -19.52
C GLU A 74 -5.53 -17.52 -19.05
N LEU A 75 -5.78 -17.64 -17.75
CA LEU A 75 -6.57 -18.74 -17.18
C LEU A 75 -8.01 -18.74 -17.68
N GLU A 76 -8.63 -17.57 -17.81
CA GLU A 76 -9.97 -17.39 -18.40
C GLU A 76 -10.01 -17.93 -19.83
N SER A 77 -9.04 -17.53 -20.66
CA SER A 77 -8.94 -18.02 -22.05
C SER A 77 -8.83 -19.54 -22.08
N ARG A 78 -7.93 -20.11 -21.26
CA ARG A 78 -7.77 -21.57 -21.16
C ARG A 78 -9.04 -22.27 -20.72
N CYS A 79 -9.78 -21.71 -19.75
CA CYS A 79 -11.07 -22.24 -19.34
C CYS A 79 -12.07 -22.24 -20.50
N HIS A 80 -12.16 -21.15 -21.28
CA HIS A 80 -13.06 -21.09 -22.43
C HIS A 80 -12.68 -22.07 -23.55
N ASP A 81 -11.39 -22.24 -23.81
CA ASP A 81 -10.91 -23.21 -24.80
C ASP A 81 -11.23 -24.64 -24.39
N LEU A 82 -11.01 -25.00 -23.12
CA LEU A 82 -11.40 -26.31 -22.59
C LEU A 82 -12.92 -26.53 -22.66
N ILE A 83 -13.73 -25.53 -22.30
CA ILE A 83 -15.18 -25.64 -22.42
C ILE A 83 -15.59 -25.91 -23.87
N ARG A 84 -14.96 -25.23 -24.83
CA ARG A 84 -15.22 -25.44 -26.27
C ARG A 84 -14.80 -26.85 -26.72
N GLU A 85 -13.66 -27.32 -26.25
CA GLU A 85 -13.12 -28.65 -26.56
C GLU A 85 -14.04 -29.77 -26.08
N TYR A 86 -14.62 -29.65 -24.89
CA TYR A 86 -15.50 -30.66 -24.29
C TYR A 86 -16.99 -30.48 -24.63
N ASN A 87 -17.31 -30.13 -25.89
CA ASN A 87 -18.68 -29.95 -26.42
C ASN A 87 -19.50 -28.78 -25.84
N GLY A 88 -18.85 -27.84 -25.15
CA GLY A 88 -19.50 -26.64 -24.65
C GLY A 88 -20.35 -26.85 -23.40
N ASN A 89 -20.37 -25.82 -22.55
CA ASN A 89 -21.28 -25.76 -21.40
C ASN A 89 -21.64 -24.29 -21.14
N LYS A 90 -22.92 -23.94 -21.38
CA LYS A 90 -23.41 -22.57 -21.26
C LYS A 90 -23.27 -22.03 -19.84
N HIS A 91 -23.64 -22.82 -18.83
CA HIS A 91 -23.58 -22.41 -17.44
C HIS A 91 -22.15 -22.17 -16.96
N LEU A 92 -21.21 -23.04 -17.36
CA LEU A 92 -19.79 -22.82 -17.04
C LEU A 92 -19.23 -21.59 -17.76
N SER A 93 -19.63 -21.36 -19.01
CA SER A 93 -19.20 -20.17 -19.76
C SER A 93 -19.70 -18.88 -19.11
N GLU A 94 -20.97 -18.85 -18.70
CA GLU A 94 -21.56 -17.72 -17.97
C GLU A 94 -20.90 -17.52 -16.60
N PHE A 95 -20.55 -18.60 -15.91
CA PHE A 95 -19.84 -18.54 -14.64
C PHE A 95 -18.43 -17.95 -14.79
N VAL A 96 -17.64 -18.44 -15.75
CA VAL A 96 -16.30 -17.90 -16.05
C VAL A 96 -16.37 -16.43 -16.45
N HIS A 97 -17.34 -16.07 -17.31
CA HIS A 97 -17.59 -14.67 -17.68
C HIS A 97 -17.98 -13.81 -16.45
N GLY A 98 -18.76 -14.36 -15.53
CA GLY A 98 -19.10 -13.73 -14.27
C GLY A 98 -17.86 -13.43 -13.40
N LEU A 99 -16.90 -14.36 -13.34
CA LEU A 99 -15.63 -14.15 -12.65
C LEU A 99 -14.76 -13.08 -13.33
N ALA A 100 -14.81 -13.00 -14.67
CA ALA A 100 -14.03 -12.04 -15.44
C ALA A 100 -14.33 -10.57 -15.06
N ARG A 101 -15.54 -10.29 -14.58
CA ARG A 101 -15.95 -8.98 -14.08
C ARG A 101 -15.14 -8.49 -12.86
N LEU A 102 -14.42 -9.38 -12.17
CA LEU A 102 -13.58 -9.00 -11.03
C LEU A 102 -12.28 -8.30 -11.45
N TYR A 103 -11.78 -8.58 -12.65
CA TYR A 103 -10.49 -8.07 -13.13
C TYR A 103 -10.56 -7.42 -14.52
N ARG A 104 -11.75 -7.32 -15.12
CA ARG A 104 -12.01 -6.56 -16.37
C ARG A 104 -12.85 -5.32 -16.10
N THR A 105 -12.64 -4.28 -16.91
CA THR A 105 -13.49 -3.10 -16.96
C THR A 105 -14.78 -3.37 -17.75
N PRO A 106 -15.80 -2.51 -17.67
CA PRO A 106 -17.00 -2.63 -18.49
C PRO A 106 -16.72 -2.64 -20.01
N ASP A 107 -15.62 -2.00 -20.43
CA ASP A 107 -15.13 -1.98 -21.82
C ASP A 107 -14.36 -3.25 -22.21
N ASN A 108 -14.41 -4.29 -21.37
CA ASN A 108 -13.73 -5.58 -21.52
C ASN A 108 -12.19 -5.51 -21.51
N GLN A 109 -11.62 -4.38 -21.09
CA GLN A 109 -10.17 -4.22 -20.93
C GLN A 109 -9.72 -4.80 -19.59
N LEU A 110 -8.46 -5.24 -19.51
CA LEU A 110 -7.88 -5.67 -18.24
C LEU A 110 -7.76 -4.48 -17.30
N ARG A 111 -8.14 -4.66 -16.03
CA ARG A 111 -7.92 -3.66 -15.00
C ARG A 111 -6.43 -3.46 -14.81
N ARG A 112 -6.00 -2.20 -14.84
CA ARG A 112 -4.64 -1.78 -14.52
C ARG A 112 -4.64 -1.11 -13.16
N HIS A 113 -3.61 -1.41 -12.37
CA HIS A 113 -3.44 -0.83 -11.05
C HIS A 113 -2.32 0.20 -11.11
N THR A 114 -2.67 1.48 -10.92
CA THR A 114 -1.66 2.53 -10.77
C THR A 114 -1.27 2.68 -9.30
N PRO A 115 -0.01 3.03 -8.98
CA PRO A 115 0.41 3.31 -7.61
C PRO A 115 -0.44 4.39 -6.93
N GLU A 116 -0.91 5.34 -7.72
CA GLU A 116 -1.79 6.46 -7.34
C GLU A 116 -3.12 5.98 -6.72
N GLU A 117 -3.64 4.81 -7.12
CA GLU A 117 -4.84 4.21 -6.49
C GLU A 117 -4.65 3.95 -4.99
N PHE A 118 -3.39 3.85 -4.54
CA PHE A 118 -3.03 3.48 -3.18
C PHE A 118 -2.36 4.63 -2.40
N GLU A 119 -2.13 5.77 -3.04
CA GLU A 119 -1.48 6.94 -2.43
C GLU A 119 -2.23 7.46 -1.20
N HIS A 120 -1.45 7.90 -0.22
CA HIS A 120 -1.95 8.58 0.96
C HIS A 120 -1.81 10.09 0.74
N HIS A 121 -2.92 10.81 0.59
CA HIS A 121 -2.89 12.24 0.90
C HIS A 121 -2.75 12.39 2.41
N PRO A 122 -1.61 12.90 2.92
CA PRO A 122 -1.55 13.26 4.33
C PRO A 122 -2.58 14.36 4.56
N SER A 123 -3.56 14.12 5.41
CA SER A 123 -4.41 15.19 5.95
C SER A 123 -3.49 16.30 6.47
N PRO A 124 -3.75 17.59 6.17
CA PRO A 124 -2.92 18.67 6.68
C PRO A 124 -3.00 18.62 8.19
N LYS A 125 -1.89 18.25 8.83
CA LYS A 125 -1.76 18.30 10.29
C LYS A 125 -2.08 19.73 10.69
N HIS A 126 -3.07 19.90 11.57
CA HIS A 126 -3.37 21.17 12.20
C HIS A 126 -2.06 21.76 12.73
N ALA A 127 -1.61 22.85 12.11
CA ALA A 127 -0.56 23.69 12.61
C ALA A 127 -1.07 24.38 13.87
N HIS A 128 -1.06 23.67 15.00
CA HIS A 128 -1.16 24.32 16.30
C HIS A 128 0.21 24.89 16.63
N ALA A 129 0.35 26.18 16.30
CA ALA A 129 1.39 27.06 16.77
C ALA A 129 1.54 26.90 18.28
N ASN A 130 2.69 26.37 18.72
CA ASN A 130 3.08 26.44 20.11
C ASN A 130 3.75 27.79 20.37
N THR A 131 2.95 28.84 20.54
CA THR A 131 3.38 30.06 21.20
C THR A 131 3.16 29.89 22.70
N ASN A 132 4.22 29.59 23.45
CA ASN A 132 4.24 29.80 24.89
C ASN A 132 5.03 31.09 25.18
N PRO A 133 4.38 32.15 25.68
CA PRO A 133 5.08 33.26 26.32
C PRO A 133 5.15 32.95 27.82
N CYS A 134 6.35 32.67 28.34
CA CYS A 134 6.57 32.59 29.77
C CYS A 134 7.65 33.59 30.16
N ASP A 135 7.18 34.72 30.68
CA ASP A 135 7.91 35.78 31.36
C ASP A 135 8.57 35.25 32.64
N ARG A 136 9.87 35.52 32.83
CA ARG A 136 10.39 35.77 34.17
C ARG A 136 11.65 36.64 34.17
N SER A 137 11.44 37.88 34.57
CA SER A 137 12.40 38.82 35.16
C SER A 137 13.57 38.16 35.93
N ARG A 138 14.80 38.60 35.61
CA ARG A 138 15.94 38.80 36.55
C ARG A 138 17.08 39.58 35.85
N LYS A 139 17.27 40.86 36.23
CA LYS A 139 18.61 41.52 36.30
C LYS A 139 19.40 40.85 37.45
N PRO A 140 20.75 40.88 37.55
CA PRO A 140 21.64 42.02 37.26
C PRO A 140 23.09 41.67 36.78
N CYS A 141 23.90 42.73 36.64
CA CYS A 141 25.34 42.85 36.90
C CYS A 141 26.20 43.35 35.73
N MET A 142 26.96 44.39 36.07
CA MET A 142 27.89 45.16 35.27
C MET A 142 29.27 44.54 35.30
N ASN A 143 30.01 44.67 34.19
CA ASN A 143 31.45 44.93 34.18
C ASN A 143 31.98 45.08 32.74
N SER A 144 32.16 46.33 32.30
CA SER A 144 33.10 46.68 31.23
C SER A 144 34.31 47.38 31.85
N THR A 145 35.34 46.60 32.14
CA THR A 145 36.69 47.12 32.41
C THR A 145 37.40 47.34 31.07
N THR A 146 37.64 48.61 30.73
CA THR A 146 38.76 48.96 29.83
C THR A 146 39.51 50.11 30.48
N THR A 147 40.67 49.78 31.04
CA THR A 147 41.62 50.72 31.64
C THR A 147 42.49 51.31 30.54
N THR A 148 42.39 52.64 30.40
CA THR A 148 43.45 53.65 30.25
C THR A 148 44.81 53.25 29.67
N SER A 149 45.25 53.95 28.63
CA SER A 149 46.56 54.62 28.67
C SER A 149 46.64 55.81 27.71
N ASN A 150 47.10 56.90 28.31
CA ASN A 150 47.37 58.24 27.77
C ASN A 150 48.82 58.30 27.25
N SER A 151 49.10 59.13 26.24
CA SER A 151 50.37 59.85 26.05
C SER A 151 50.17 60.91 24.95
N HIS A 152 50.05 62.21 25.28
CA HIS A 152 51.11 63.21 25.51
C HIS A 152 52.05 63.45 24.31
N SER A 153 51.76 64.45 23.48
CA SER A 153 52.44 65.77 23.41
C SER A 153 52.04 66.50 22.14
#